data_AF-A0A1I7RXN0-F1
#
_entry.id   AF-A0A1I7RXN0-F1
#
_cell.length_a   1.000
_cell.length_b   1.000
_cell.length_c   1.000
_cell.angle_alpha   90.00
_cell.angle_beta   90.00
_cell.angle_gamma   90.00
#
_symmetry.space_group_name_H-M   'P 1'
#
loop_
_entity.id
_entity.type
_entity.pdbx_description
1 polymer ?
#
loop_
_entity_poly.entity_id
_entity_poly.type
_entity_poly.pdbx_seq_one_letter_code
_entity_poly.pdbx_strand_id
1 'polypeptide(L)'
;MTNGKKAEDTETKVILRILKNHRPVTNVYIGEKLTAVVESDIDASRLKVSDCNATRVGGREPKPNSVTLIKDGCSLMPQIMGNIVKGENGLEAPFTAFRIDGSDQIDIVCSVVVCKAKCDEKFCFPGFSTNSTLVFGKKFSCDLLDGLRSNHLLQEDIDTADDNADITNGFWEPVFVTGASSNHFEELRTFIDRLRRIYTKNQVIVYDLGLENDEISEVKSWCNVELKTFNFSVYPEHVANLQTYAFKMIIIDALQTLNAFFYTDTSVAFKSQAHEDLLEAVKFGALQSFATFPYTFHSVGATTHPGMYEYLPVAMEATRMMERVSTAMLVVDSPYTRNVMKWWYLCAMTSACISPEGSTVDCPIHRLRKAPRKYADCHRYDQAFWNLIYLDDLFGQSQHAVTMGFTTPYKQLTDDIVNEVELRLGEHLKPLFKTTVTLHKGAKMKERYSDKPGNCS
;
A
#
# COMPACT_ATOMS: atom_id res chain seq x y z
N MET A 1 -34.74 27.87 45.26
CA MET A 1 -34.76 28.45 43.90
C MET A 1 -33.33 28.59 43.44
N THR A 2 -32.80 27.57 42.76
CA THR A 2 -31.45 27.57 42.19
C THR A 2 -31.59 27.68 40.68
N ASN A 3 -31.18 28.83 40.15
CA ASN A 3 -31.21 29.16 38.73
C ASN A 3 -30.23 28.27 37.97
N GLY A 4 -30.73 27.34 37.17
CA GLY A 4 -29.94 26.61 36.19
C GLY A 4 -29.60 27.54 35.01
N LYS A 5 -28.32 27.87 34.85
CA LYS A 5 -27.81 28.40 33.58
C LYS A 5 -27.91 27.29 32.53
N LYS A 6 -28.81 27.46 31.56
CA LYS A 6 -28.77 26.73 30.29
C LYS A 6 -27.41 26.98 29.64
N ALA A 7 -26.69 25.92 29.30
CA ALA A 7 -25.58 26.00 28.36
C ALA A 7 -26.16 26.45 27.01
N GLU A 8 -25.58 27.50 26.47
CA GLU A 8 -25.90 28.08 25.17
C GLU A 8 -25.32 27.13 24.11
N ASP A 9 -26.18 26.51 23.32
CA ASP A 9 -25.78 25.59 22.24
C ASP A 9 -25.24 26.44 21.09
N THR A 10 -23.92 26.56 20.97
CA THR A 10 -23.27 27.31 19.89
C THR A 10 -23.47 26.56 18.57
N GLU A 11 -24.36 27.07 17.73
CA GLU A 11 -24.64 26.54 16.40
C GLU A 11 -23.38 26.62 15.51
N THR A 12 -22.83 25.47 15.15
CA THR A 12 -21.67 25.34 14.26
C THR A 12 -21.93 26.04 12.93
N LYS A 13 -20.98 26.84 12.45
CA LYS A 13 -21.14 27.61 11.21
C LYS A 13 -20.23 27.08 10.13
N VAL A 14 -20.80 26.58 9.03
CA VAL A 14 -20.07 26.14 7.83
C VAL A 14 -20.54 26.98 6.65
N ILE A 15 -19.62 27.66 5.96
CA ILE A 15 -19.94 28.63 4.89
C ILE A 15 -19.06 28.35 3.67
N LEU A 16 -19.67 28.22 2.50
CA LEU A 16 -18.97 28.26 1.23
C LEU A 16 -18.82 29.70 0.76
N ARG A 17 -17.59 30.12 0.42
CA ARG A 17 -17.28 31.41 -0.21
C ARG A 17 -16.53 31.23 -1.51
N ILE A 18 -16.80 32.11 -2.47
CA ILE A 18 -16.00 32.23 -3.69
C ILE A 18 -15.13 33.48 -3.55
N LEU A 19 -13.82 33.31 -3.65
CA LEU A 19 -12.81 34.34 -3.44
C LEU A 19 -12.07 34.67 -4.73
N LYS A 20 -11.76 35.96 -4.91
CA LYS A 20 -10.78 36.47 -5.88
C LYS A 20 -9.73 37.24 -5.10
N ASN A 21 -8.46 36.86 -5.21
CA ASN A 21 -7.36 37.46 -4.46
C ASN A 21 -7.68 37.58 -2.94
N HIS A 22 -8.17 36.48 -2.35
CA HIS A 22 -8.57 36.37 -0.93
C HIS A 22 -9.74 37.27 -0.50
N ARG A 23 -10.52 37.81 -1.46
CA ARG A 23 -11.72 38.63 -1.16
C ARG A 23 -12.98 37.99 -1.72
N PRO A 24 -14.09 37.92 -0.96
CA PRO A 24 -15.35 37.39 -1.45
C PRO A 24 -15.88 38.18 -2.65
N VAL A 25 -16.40 37.48 -3.65
CA VAL A 25 -17.00 38.06 -4.84
C VAL A 25 -18.44 37.59 -5.01
N THR A 26 -19.30 38.46 -5.52
CA THR A 26 -20.70 38.15 -5.85
C THR A 26 -20.99 38.22 -7.36
N ASN A 27 -20.08 38.82 -8.13
CA ASN A 27 -20.18 38.94 -9.59
C ASN A 27 -18.82 38.59 -10.20
N VAL A 28 -18.83 37.77 -11.25
CA VAL A 28 -17.62 37.23 -11.88
C VAL A 28 -17.81 37.13 -13.39
N TYR A 29 -16.73 37.18 -14.15
CA TYR A 29 -16.74 36.91 -15.59
C TYR A 29 -16.57 35.42 -15.86
N ILE A 30 -17.22 34.89 -16.90
CA ILE A 30 -17.03 33.50 -17.31
C ILE A 30 -15.56 33.26 -17.68
N GLY A 31 -14.98 32.16 -17.21
CA GLY A 31 -13.58 31.79 -17.41
C GLY A 31 -12.62 32.37 -16.37
N GLU A 32 -13.10 33.23 -15.47
CA GLU A 32 -12.30 33.84 -14.42
C GLU A 32 -11.81 32.81 -13.40
N LYS A 33 -10.53 32.90 -13.01
CA LYS A 33 -9.90 32.03 -12.02
C LYS A 33 -10.11 32.57 -10.61
N LEU A 34 -10.64 31.73 -9.74
CA LEU A 34 -11.14 32.03 -8.40
C LEU A 34 -10.76 30.88 -7.45
N THR A 35 -11.07 31.02 -6.16
CA THR A 35 -10.93 29.95 -5.17
C THR A 35 -12.26 29.74 -4.44
N ALA A 36 -12.76 28.52 -4.39
CA ALA A 36 -13.88 28.14 -3.53
C ALA A 36 -13.33 27.73 -2.16
N VAL A 37 -13.85 28.31 -1.07
CA VAL A 37 -13.38 28.08 0.30
C VAL A 37 -14.56 27.70 1.19
N VAL A 38 -14.48 26.55 1.85
CA VAL A 38 -15.38 26.17 2.94
C VAL A 38 -14.75 26.58 4.26
N GLU A 39 -15.29 27.66 4.83
CA GLU A 39 -14.88 28.23 6.11
C GLU A 39 -15.77 27.70 7.24
N SER A 40 -15.17 27.38 8.38
CA SER A 40 -15.90 26.98 9.58
C SER A 40 -15.11 27.27 10.85
N ASP A 41 -15.82 27.34 11.97
CA ASP A 41 -15.26 27.32 13.33
C ASP A 41 -14.68 25.96 13.73
N ILE A 42 -14.99 24.90 12.98
CA ILE A 42 -14.40 23.57 13.13
C ILE A 42 -13.07 23.50 12.36
N ASP A 43 -12.06 22.90 13.00
CA ASP A 43 -10.77 22.62 12.35
C ASP A 43 -10.96 21.86 11.02
N ALA A 44 -10.31 22.35 9.96
CA ALA A 44 -10.46 21.82 8.61
C ALA A 44 -10.12 20.32 8.51
N SER A 45 -9.26 19.77 9.38
CA SER A 45 -8.97 18.33 9.41
C SER A 45 -10.17 17.49 9.83
N ARG A 46 -11.18 18.10 10.46
CA ARG A 46 -12.42 17.45 10.91
C ARG A 46 -13.60 17.71 9.98
N LEU A 47 -13.33 18.27 8.80
CA LEU A 47 -14.34 18.57 7.79
C LEU A 47 -14.00 17.81 6.51
N LYS A 48 -15.04 17.34 5.83
CA LYS A 48 -14.95 16.80 4.47
C LYS A 48 -16.09 17.36 3.64
N VAL A 49 -15.80 17.82 2.44
CA VAL A 49 -16.84 18.10 1.45
C VAL A 49 -17.14 16.80 0.69
N SER A 50 -18.34 16.25 0.85
CA SER A 50 -18.73 15.01 0.17
C SER A 50 -19.20 15.28 -1.25
N ASP A 51 -20.01 16.32 -1.45
CA ASP A 51 -20.65 16.60 -2.73
C ASP A 51 -20.76 18.11 -2.93
N CYS A 52 -20.65 18.57 -4.17
CA CYS A 52 -20.97 19.94 -4.56
C CYS A 52 -21.76 19.92 -5.86
N ASN A 53 -22.93 20.56 -5.86
CA ASN A 53 -23.80 20.68 -7.03
C ASN A 53 -24.01 22.14 -7.36
N ALA A 54 -23.81 22.50 -8.63
CA ALA A 54 -24.19 23.78 -9.18
C ALA A 54 -25.58 23.68 -9.81
N THR A 55 -26.55 24.42 -9.30
CA THR A 55 -27.92 24.46 -9.80
C THR A 55 -28.19 25.76 -10.53
N ARG A 56 -28.91 25.68 -11.64
CA ARG A 56 -29.37 26.85 -12.39
C ARG A 56 -30.46 27.59 -11.59
N VAL A 57 -30.35 28.91 -11.52
CA VAL A 57 -31.37 29.81 -11.00
C VAL A 57 -31.86 30.74 -12.14
N GLY A 58 -33.17 30.71 -12.41
CA GLY A 58 -33.80 31.44 -13.53
C GLY A 58 -33.60 30.77 -14.92
N GLY A 59 -34.23 31.33 -15.96
CA GLY A 59 -34.09 30.87 -17.36
C GLY A 59 -35.26 30.06 -17.95
N ARG A 60 -35.16 29.69 -19.25
CA ARG A 60 -36.11 28.82 -19.98
C ARG A 60 -35.50 27.44 -20.29
N GLU A 61 -36.33 26.40 -20.36
CA GLU A 61 -35.95 25.00 -20.67
C GLU A 61 -35.43 24.77 -22.11
N PRO A 62 -34.68 23.68 -22.44
CA PRO A 62 -34.51 22.43 -21.65
C PRO A 62 -33.07 21.91 -21.37
N LYS A 63 -32.93 21.13 -20.27
CA LYS A 63 -31.81 20.26 -19.78
C LYS A 63 -30.43 20.90 -19.43
N PRO A 64 -29.66 20.32 -18.48
CA PRO A 64 -29.99 19.86 -17.13
C PRO A 64 -30.05 21.03 -16.13
N ASN A 65 -30.84 20.89 -15.05
CA ASN A 65 -31.00 21.95 -14.03
C ASN A 65 -29.84 22.01 -13.02
N SER A 66 -28.94 21.02 -13.04
CA SER A 66 -27.81 20.92 -12.12
C SER A 66 -26.62 20.23 -12.76
N VAL A 67 -25.41 20.62 -12.32
CA VAL A 67 -24.14 20.00 -12.66
C VAL A 67 -23.45 19.60 -11.36
N THR A 68 -23.11 18.32 -11.23
CA THR A 68 -22.32 17.83 -10.08
C THR A 68 -20.85 18.14 -10.33
N LEU A 69 -20.28 18.95 -9.44
CA LEU A 69 -18.87 19.37 -9.50
C LEU A 69 -17.99 18.44 -8.68
N ILE A 70 -18.45 18.05 -7.48
CA ILE A 70 -17.77 17.14 -6.56
C ILE A 70 -18.74 16.00 -6.20
N LYS A 71 -18.24 14.75 -6.19
CA LYS A 71 -18.96 13.55 -5.76
C LYS A 71 -18.04 12.66 -4.92
N ASP A 72 -18.50 12.24 -3.75
CA ASP A 72 -17.76 11.41 -2.78
C ASP A 72 -16.37 11.98 -2.42
N GLY A 73 -16.22 13.30 -2.45
CA GLY A 73 -14.98 14.03 -2.17
C GLY A 73 -14.03 14.19 -3.38
N CYS A 74 -14.39 13.69 -4.56
CA CYS A 74 -13.58 13.81 -5.77
C CYS A 74 -14.18 14.82 -6.76
N SER A 75 -13.32 15.59 -7.45
CA SER A 75 -13.77 16.45 -8.53
C SER A 75 -14.11 15.65 -9.79
N LEU A 76 -15.32 15.86 -10.30
CA LEU A 76 -15.77 15.30 -11.58
C LEU A 76 -15.43 16.22 -12.77
N MET A 77 -15.16 17.50 -12.50
CA MET A 77 -14.84 18.50 -13.52
C MET A 77 -13.69 19.41 -13.04
N PRO A 78 -12.43 18.90 -12.98
CA PRO A 78 -11.29 19.62 -12.42
C PRO A 78 -10.99 20.98 -13.09
N GLN A 79 -11.40 21.13 -14.35
CA GLN A 79 -11.29 22.37 -15.11
C GLN A 79 -12.24 23.48 -14.61
N ILE A 80 -13.34 23.12 -13.93
CA ILE A 80 -14.30 24.05 -13.33
C ILE A 80 -14.07 24.17 -11.83
N MET A 81 -14.01 23.06 -11.10
CA MET A 81 -13.73 23.04 -9.68
C MET A 81 -12.69 21.95 -9.43
N GLY A 82 -11.50 22.33 -9.01
CA GLY A 82 -10.41 21.40 -8.72
C GLY A 82 -10.69 20.52 -7.50
N ASN A 83 -9.73 19.64 -7.18
CA ASN A 83 -9.81 18.87 -5.95
C ASN A 83 -9.78 19.79 -4.73
N ILE A 84 -10.51 19.38 -3.70
CA ILE A 84 -10.57 20.09 -2.42
C ILE A 84 -9.34 19.69 -1.60
N VAL A 85 -8.61 20.68 -1.12
CA VAL A 85 -7.39 20.53 -0.32
C VAL A 85 -7.51 21.37 0.95
N LYS A 86 -6.70 21.04 1.95
CA LYS A 86 -6.58 21.89 3.14
C LYS A 86 -5.76 23.13 2.76
N GLY A 87 -6.35 24.31 2.92
CA GLY A 87 -5.68 25.60 2.73
C GLY A 87 -5.51 26.35 4.05
N GLU A 88 -5.08 27.61 3.96
CA GLU A 88 -4.85 28.45 5.14
C GLU A 88 -6.15 28.82 5.87
N ASN A 89 -7.26 28.93 5.12
CA ASN A 89 -8.53 29.45 5.64
C ASN A 89 -9.66 28.41 5.69
N GLY A 90 -9.34 27.13 5.52
CA GLY A 90 -10.32 26.04 5.55
C GLY A 90 -10.05 24.98 4.49
N LEU A 91 -11.13 24.42 3.93
CA LEU A 91 -11.03 23.54 2.76
C LEU A 91 -11.16 24.37 1.49
N GLU A 92 -10.16 24.31 0.60
CA GLU A 92 -10.03 25.17 -0.57
C GLU A 92 -10.03 24.35 -1.87
N ALA A 93 -10.61 24.87 -2.94
CA ALA A 93 -10.51 24.30 -4.28
C ALA A 93 -10.34 25.41 -5.34
N PRO A 94 -9.44 25.23 -6.32
CA PRO A 94 -9.40 26.10 -7.50
C PRO A 94 -10.77 26.11 -8.19
N PHE A 95 -11.29 27.28 -8.53
CA PHE A 95 -12.59 27.43 -9.18
C PHE A 95 -12.46 28.30 -10.44
N THR A 96 -13.04 27.85 -11.54
CA THR A 96 -13.15 28.63 -12.78
C THR A 96 -14.62 28.97 -12.98
N ALA A 97 -14.94 30.26 -13.02
CA ALA A 97 -16.31 30.72 -13.22
C ALA A 97 -16.88 30.17 -14.54
N PHE A 98 -18.09 29.66 -14.48
CA PHE A 98 -18.78 29.07 -15.64
C PHE A 98 -20.26 29.44 -15.62
N ARG A 99 -20.95 29.11 -16.70
CA ARG A 99 -22.39 29.31 -16.85
C ARG A 99 -23.05 28.00 -17.26
N ILE A 100 -24.24 27.74 -16.73
CA ILE A 100 -25.14 26.70 -17.26
C ILE A 100 -26.00 27.35 -18.34
N ASP A 101 -26.15 26.73 -19.51
CA ASP A 101 -26.91 27.32 -20.62
C ASP A 101 -28.32 27.74 -20.19
N GLY A 102 -28.67 28.97 -20.56
CA GLY A 102 -29.95 29.59 -20.19
C GLY A 102 -30.09 30.03 -18.73
N SER A 103 -29.05 29.91 -17.88
CA SER A 103 -29.06 30.45 -16.51
C SER A 103 -28.82 31.96 -16.49
N ASP A 104 -29.51 32.68 -15.60
CA ASP A 104 -29.15 34.06 -15.23
C ASP A 104 -28.16 34.05 -14.05
N GLN A 105 -28.30 33.07 -13.16
CA GLN A 105 -27.46 32.85 -11.99
C GLN A 105 -27.23 31.35 -11.76
N ILE A 106 -26.17 31.00 -11.02
CA ILE A 106 -25.92 29.65 -10.55
C ILE A 106 -25.76 29.66 -9.03
N ASP A 107 -26.39 28.68 -8.38
CA ASP A 107 -26.20 28.40 -6.96
C ASP A 107 -25.29 27.20 -6.82
N ILE A 108 -24.28 27.30 -5.95
CA ILE A 108 -23.41 26.17 -5.62
C ILE A 108 -23.69 25.75 -4.19
N VAL A 109 -24.15 24.52 -4.02
CA VAL A 109 -24.43 23.93 -2.71
C VAL A 109 -23.49 22.76 -2.50
N CYS A 110 -22.76 22.78 -1.39
CA CYS A 110 -21.88 21.70 -0.99
C CYS A 110 -22.38 21.03 0.30
N SER A 111 -22.34 19.70 0.31
CA SER A 111 -22.57 18.88 1.50
C SER A 111 -21.25 18.72 2.24
N VAL A 112 -21.22 19.13 3.51
CA VAL A 112 -20.03 19.04 4.36
C VAL A 112 -20.30 18.09 5.52
N VAL A 113 -19.44 17.08 5.66
CA VAL A 113 -19.43 16.13 6.76
C VAL A 113 -18.52 16.66 7.86
N VAL A 114 -19.04 16.70 9.08
CA VAL A 114 -18.28 17.00 10.29
C VAL A 114 -17.90 15.70 10.98
N CYS A 115 -16.60 15.46 11.13
CA CYS A 115 -16.07 14.29 11.83
C CYS A 115 -15.87 14.58 13.32
N LYS A 116 -16.07 13.56 14.16
CA LYS A 116 -15.79 13.65 15.62
C LYS A 116 -14.30 13.86 15.90
N ALA A 117 -13.44 13.24 15.11
CA ALA A 117 -12.00 13.48 15.06
C ALA A 117 -11.65 14.02 13.67
N LYS A 118 -10.69 13.46 12.93
CA LYS A 118 -10.35 13.89 11.57
C LYS A 118 -11.22 13.20 10.51
N CYS A 119 -11.52 13.88 9.41
CA CYS A 119 -12.13 13.29 8.23
C CYS A 119 -11.03 12.76 7.29
N ASP A 120 -11.28 11.58 6.73
CA ASP A 120 -10.61 10.98 5.57
C ASP A 120 -9.27 10.30 5.75
N GLU A 121 -9.31 9.25 6.57
CA GLU A 121 -8.49 8.09 6.25
C GLU A 121 -9.16 7.29 5.11
N LYS A 122 -8.40 6.91 4.07
CA LYS A 122 -8.94 6.21 2.90
C LYS A 122 -8.96 4.70 3.13
N PHE A 123 -10.16 4.13 3.21
CA PHE A 123 -10.39 2.68 3.44
C PHE A 123 -10.80 1.91 2.18
N CYS A 124 -10.78 2.54 1.00
CA CYS A 124 -10.99 1.87 -0.27
C CYS A 124 -9.72 1.99 -1.09
N PHE A 125 -9.14 0.87 -1.50
CA PHE A 125 -7.94 0.88 -2.34
C PHE A 125 -8.26 1.56 -3.67
N PRO A 126 -7.53 2.62 -4.07
CA PRO A 126 -7.62 3.16 -5.41
C PRO A 126 -6.89 2.21 -6.36
N GLY A 127 -7.57 1.76 -7.41
CA GLY A 127 -6.95 0.93 -8.44
C GLY A 127 -7.53 1.22 -9.81
N PHE A 128 -7.23 0.37 -10.79
CA PHE A 128 -7.56 0.67 -12.19
C PHE A 128 -8.25 -0.50 -12.90
N SER A 129 -9.25 -0.17 -13.70
CA SER A 129 -9.91 -1.13 -14.59
C SER A 129 -9.07 -1.41 -15.83
N THR A 130 -9.47 -2.43 -16.59
CA THR A 130 -8.89 -2.77 -17.91
C THR A 130 -8.94 -1.60 -18.93
N ASN A 131 -9.88 -0.67 -18.75
CA ASN A 131 -10.01 0.55 -19.55
C ASN A 131 -9.23 1.74 -18.99
N SER A 132 -8.32 1.51 -18.03
CA SER A 132 -7.52 2.56 -17.38
C SER A 132 -8.35 3.60 -16.62
N THR A 133 -9.57 3.22 -16.21
CA THR A 133 -10.42 4.08 -15.38
C THR A 133 -10.13 3.82 -13.91
N LEU A 134 -10.04 4.87 -13.11
CA LEU A 134 -9.96 4.76 -11.65
C LEU A 134 -11.19 4.00 -11.13
N VAL A 135 -10.95 2.99 -10.31
CA VAL A 135 -11.95 2.20 -9.60
C VAL A 135 -11.53 2.06 -8.15
N PHE A 136 -12.50 1.83 -7.26
CA PHE A 136 -12.23 1.68 -5.85
C PHE A 136 -12.59 0.28 -5.40
N GLY A 137 -11.70 -0.32 -4.63
CA GLY A 137 -11.94 -1.59 -3.97
C GLY A 137 -13.06 -1.48 -2.94
N LYS A 138 -13.56 -2.65 -2.54
CA LYS A 138 -14.47 -2.81 -1.42
C LYS A 138 -13.86 -2.16 -0.18
N LYS A 139 -14.69 -1.40 0.52
CA LYS A 139 -14.30 -0.67 1.71
C LYS A 139 -13.88 -1.63 2.83
N PHE A 140 -12.69 -1.43 3.37
CA PHE A 140 -12.23 -2.09 4.60
C PHE A 140 -12.99 -1.57 5.84
N SER A 141 -13.08 -2.37 6.90
CA SER A 141 -13.78 -1.95 8.13
C SER A 141 -13.12 -0.72 8.74
N CYS A 142 -13.93 0.27 9.14
CA CYS A 142 -13.44 1.46 9.83
C CYS A 142 -12.90 1.17 11.24
N ASP A 143 -13.21 0.00 11.81
CA ASP A 143 -12.68 -0.44 13.11
C ASP A 143 -11.15 -0.61 13.09
N LEU A 144 -10.56 -0.72 11.89
CA LEU A 144 -9.12 -0.83 11.70
C LEU A 144 -8.38 0.51 11.84
N LEU A 145 -9.11 1.64 11.99
CA LEU A 145 -8.52 2.98 12.09
C LEU A 145 -7.56 3.15 13.27
N ASP A 146 -7.90 2.63 14.44
CA ASP A 146 -7.08 2.79 15.65
C ASP A 146 -5.76 2.03 15.53
N GLY A 147 -5.76 0.90 14.80
CA GLY A 147 -4.52 0.19 14.50
C GLY A 147 -3.68 0.87 13.43
N LEU A 148 -4.28 1.50 12.41
CA LEU A 148 -3.51 2.36 11.49
C LEU A 148 -2.83 3.51 12.24
N ARG A 149 -3.55 4.15 13.17
CA ARG A 149 -3.00 5.22 14.02
C ARG A 149 -1.87 4.71 14.90
N SER A 150 -2.06 3.58 15.58
CA SER A 150 -1.06 3.00 16.48
C SER A 150 0.22 2.58 15.77
N ASN A 151 0.16 2.31 14.46
CA ASN A 151 1.30 1.90 13.65
C ASN A 151 1.89 3.04 12.81
N HIS A 152 1.42 4.29 12.96
CA HIS A 152 1.84 5.44 12.16
C HIS A 152 1.66 5.25 10.64
N LEU A 153 0.48 4.72 10.27
CA LEU A 153 0.09 4.40 8.89
C LEU A 153 -1.13 5.21 8.42
N LEU A 154 -1.48 6.31 9.10
CA LEU A 154 -2.49 7.23 8.59
C LEU A 154 -1.95 8.00 7.39
N GLN A 155 -2.84 8.58 6.59
CA GLN A 155 -2.43 9.37 5.44
C GLN A 155 -1.52 10.54 5.84
N GLU A 156 -1.78 11.17 6.98
CA GLU A 156 -0.89 12.23 7.49
C GLU A 156 0.50 11.72 7.85
N ASP A 157 0.60 10.52 8.45
CA ASP A 157 1.89 9.92 8.78
C ASP A 157 2.68 9.63 7.50
N ILE A 158 1.99 9.15 6.46
CA ILE A 158 2.56 8.88 5.14
C ILE A 158 3.06 10.17 4.48
N ASP A 159 2.24 11.21 4.47
CA ASP A 159 2.54 12.48 3.80
C ASP A 159 3.70 13.23 4.48
N THR A 160 3.90 13.03 5.79
CA THR A 160 4.99 13.64 6.56
C THR A 160 6.18 12.71 6.83
N ALA A 161 6.15 11.47 6.31
CA ALA A 161 7.22 10.53 6.55
C ALA A 161 8.54 11.02 5.92
N ASP A 162 9.63 10.88 6.66
CA ASP A 162 10.96 11.10 6.12
C ASP A 162 11.22 10.10 4.98
N ASP A 163 11.74 10.58 3.86
CA ASP A 163 12.19 9.70 2.80
C ASP A 163 13.61 9.21 3.12
N ASN A 164 13.67 8.06 3.80
CA ASN A 164 14.95 7.48 4.20
C ASN A 164 15.71 6.79 3.06
N ALA A 165 15.28 6.96 1.81
CA ALA A 165 16.08 6.58 0.64
C ALA A 165 17.48 7.23 0.65
N ASP A 166 17.62 8.40 1.29
CA ASP A 166 18.85 9.18 1.39
C ASP A 166 19.78 8.82 2.56
N ILE A 167 19.43 7.83 3.42
CA ILE A 167 20.24 7.43 4.60
C ILE A 167 21.70 7.05 4.23
N THR A 168 22.02 6.83 2.96
CA THR A 168 23.25 6.20 2.50
C THR A 168 24.25 7.17 1.87
N ASN A 169 24.73 8.14 2.64
CA ASN A 169 26.01 8.81 2.34
C ASN A 169 27.24 8.00 2.82
N GLY A 170 27.06 6.72 3.18
CA GLY A 170 28.14 5.74 3.44
C GLY A 170 27.75 4.67 4.46
N PHE A 171 28.10 3.41 4.16
CA PHE A 171 28.07 2.19 4.99
C PHE A 171 26.84 2.00 5.90
N TRP A 172 25.73 1.55 5.31
CA TRP A 172 24.61 0.99 6.08
C TRP A 172 24.88 -0.49 6.40
N GLU A 173 24.84 -0.86 7.67
CA GLU A 173 24.86 -2.26 8.07
C GLU A 173 23.44 -2.84 8.07
N PRO A 174 23.14 -3.86 7.24
CA PRO A 174 21.79 -4.38 7.14
C PRO A 174 21.37 -5.12 8.41
N VAL A 175 20.15 -4.84 8.85
CA VAL A 175 19.42 -5.65 9.84
C VAL A 175 18.55 -6.65 9.10
N PHE A 176 18.55 -7.91 9.54
CA PHE A 176 17.71 -8.96 8.96
C PHE A 176 16.58 -9.30 9.91
N VAL A 177 15.35 -9.34 9.41
CA VAL A 177 14.14 -9.63 10.16
C VAL A 177 13.51 -10.90 9.59
N THR A 178 13.18 -11.86 10.45
CA THR A 178 12.53 -13.11 10.04
C THR A 178 11.56 -13.59 11.12
N GLY A 179 10.72 -14.57 10.81
CA GLY A 179 9.82 -15.21 11.77
C GLY A 179 9.82 -16.72 11.57
N ALA A 180 9.72 -17.48 12.66
CA ALA A 180 9.70 -18.93 12.63
C ALA A 180 8.79 -19.52 13.70
N SER A 181 8.16 -20.65 13.36
CA SER A 181 7.48 -21.55 14.28
C SER A 181 8.25 -22.88 14.31
N SER A 182 7.98 -23.73 15.30
CA SER A 182 8.76 -24.96 15.52
C SER A 182 8.84 -25.86 14.28
N ASN A 183 7.78 -25.96 13.48
CA ASN A 183 7.80 -26.78 12.25
C ASN A 183 8.72 -26.24 11.13
N HIS A 184 9.31 -25.05 11.32
CA HIS A 184 10.30 -24.44 10.43
C HIS A 184 11.62 -24.08 11.15
N PHE A 185 11.86 -24.66 12.33
CA PHE A 185 13.04 -24.31 13.14
C PHE A 185 14.37 -24.74 12.51
N GLU A 186 14.41 -25.90 11.84
CA GLU A 186 15.62 -26.34 11.13
C GLU A 186 15.95 -25.45 9.91
N GLU A 187 14.91 -24.95 9.22
CA GLU A 187 15.08 -23.93 8.19
C GLU A 187 15.63 -22.63 8.79
N LEU A 188 15.15 -22.20 9.97
CA LEU A 188 15.69 -21.03 10.67
C LEU A 188 17.18 -21.23 11.01
N ARG A 189 17.56 -22.38 11.59
CA ARG A 189 18.98 -22.70 11.86
C ARG A 189 19.82 -22.60 10.59
N THR A 190 19.34 -23.20 9.50
CA THR A 190 20.02 -23.20 8.20
C THR A 190 20.15 -21.79 7.63
N PHE A 191 19.10 -20.98 7.76
CA PHE A 191 19.11 -19.57 7.36
C PHE A 191 20.20 -18.80 8.09
N ILE A 192 20.25 -18.89 9.43
CA ILE A 192 21.25 -18.17 10.24
C ILE A 192 22.67 -18.62 9.90
N ASP A 193 22.94 -19.93 9.80
CA ASP A 193 24.26 -20.44 9.42
C ASP A 193 24.73 -19.86 8.08
N ARG A 194 23.87 -19.90 7.06
CA ARG A 194 24.21 -19.39 5.72
C ARG A 194 24.35 -17.89 5.70
N LEU A 195 23.46 -17.17 6.39
CA LEU A 195 23.53 -15.72 6.51
C LEU A 195 24.88 -15.32 7.12
N ARG A 196 25.33 -16.00 8.18
CA ARG A 196 26.60 -15.72 8.86
C ARG A 196 27.86 -15.93 8.01
N ARG A 197 27.78 -16.73 6.93
CA ARG A 197 28.88 -16.89 5.96
C ARG A 197 29.09 -15.65 5.09
N ILE A 198 28.08 -14.79 4.98
CA ILE A 198 28.10 -13.57 4.16
C ILE A 198 28.08 -12.34 5.08
N TYR A 199 27.20 -12.34 6.06
CA TYR A 199 26.93 -11.26 7.01
C TYR A 199 27.31 -11.71 8.42
N THR A 200 28.59 -11.55 8.75
CA THR A 200 29.23 -12.20 9.91
C THR A 200 28.72 -11.66 11.25
N LYS A 201 28.46 -10.36 11.37
CA LYS A 201 28.10 -9.69 12.64
C LYS A 201 26.82 -8.87 12.59
N ASN A 202 26.14 -8.83 11.45
CA ASN A 202 24.89 -8.09 11.28
C ASN A 202 23.80 -8.54 12.26
N GLN A 203 22.99 -7.59 12.75
CA GLN A 203 21.87 -7.91 13.62
C GLN A 203 20.83 -8.75 12.89
N VAL A 204 20.31 -9.77 13.57
CA VAL A 204 19.13 -10.53 13.12
C VAL A 204 18.05 -10.45 14.19
N ILE A 205 16.84 -10.08 13.81
CA ILE A 205 15.65 -10.09 14.68
C ILE A 205 14.78 -11.27 14.23
N VAL A 206 14.62 -12.25 15.11
CA VAL A 206 13.76 -13.41 14.91
C VAL A 206 12.47 -13.20 15.68
N TYR A 207 11.34 -13.29 15.02
CA TYR A 207 10.03 -13.34 15.65
C TYR A 207 9.62 -14.78 15.92
N ASP A 208 9.36 -15.07 17.18
CA ASP A 208 8.80 -16.32 17.65
C ASP A 208 7.30 -16.37 17.27
N LEU A 209 6.97 -17.27 16.35
CA LEU A 209 5.61 -17.58 15.88
C LEU A 209 5.05 -18.86 16.52
N GLY A 210 5.70 -19.41 17.54
CA GLY A 210 5.36 -20.68 18.16
C GLY A 210 6.53 -21.67 18.19
N LEU A 211 7.69 -21.22 18.67
CA LEU A 211 8.86 -22.04 18.95
C LEU A 211 8.71 -22.76 20.30
N GLU A 212 9.35 -23.93 20.43
CA GLU A 212 9.43 -24.66 21.70
C GLU A 212 10.48 -24.04 22.64
N ASN A 213 10.42 -24.36 23.95
CA ASN A 213 11.26 -23.70 24.96
C ASN A 213 12.77 -23.93 24.77
N ASP A 214 13.15 -25.11 24.29
CA ASP A 214 14.53 -25.45 23.95
C ASP A 214 14.99 -24.76 22.67
N GLU A 215 14.11 -24.66 21.66
CA GLU A 215 14.35 -23.87 20.45
C GLU A 215 14.56 -22.39 20.77
N ILE A 216 13.69 -21.80 21.60
CA ILE A 216 13.82 -20.41 22.12
C ILE A 216 15.17 -20.21 22.82
N SER A 217 15.56 -21.16 23.67
CA SER A 217 16.82 -21.10 24.40
C SER A 217 18.02 -21.15 23.45
N GLU A 218 17.91 -21.92 22.37
CA GLU A 218 18.94 -21.98 21.35
C GLU A 218 19.01 -20.71 20.51
N VAL A 219 17.88 -20.16 20.02
CA VAL A 219 17.90 -18.90 19.24
C VAL A 219 18.57 -17.77 20.03
N LYS A 220 18.27 -17.67 21.32
CA LYS A 220 18.88 -16.67 22.23
C LYS A 220 20.39 -16.84 22.41
N SER A 221 20.94 -18.00 22.07
CA SER A 221 22.38 -18.26 22.17
C SER A 221 23.16 -17.83 20.91
N TRP A 222 22.48 -17.55 19.80
CA TRP A 222 23.13 -17.25 18.53
C TRP A 222 23.74 -15.83 18.50
N CYS A 223 24.87 -15.71 17.79
CA CYS A 223 25.60 -14.46 17.63
C CYS A 223 24.72 -13.34 17.05
N ASN A 224 24.61 -12.20 17.73
CA ASN A 224 23.86 -11.01 17.31
C ASN A 224 22.44 -11.32 16.79
N VAL A 225 21.76 -12.26 17.47
CA VAL A 225 20.36 -12.58 17.23
C VAL A 225 19.51 -12.09 18.40
N GLU A 226 18.52 -11.26 18.10
CA GLU A 226 17.47 -10.84 19.02
C GLU A 226 16.22 -11.70 18.77
N LEU A 227 15.66 -12.27 19.83
CA LEU A 227 14.38 -12.99 19.76
C LEU A 227 13.25 -12.09 20.30
N LYS A 228 12.24 -11.83 19.48
CA LYS A 228 11.00 -11.13 19.84
C LYS A 228 9.81 -12.08 19.80
N THR A 229 8.90 -11.98 20.76
CA THR A 229 7.65 -12.74 20.72
C THR A 229 6.62 -12.04 19.85
N PHE A 230 6.04 -12.74 18.87
CA PHE A 230 4.93 -12.20 18.10
C PHE A 230 3.60 -12.42 18.84
N ASN A 231 3.02 -11.34 19.36
CA ASN A 231 1.80 -11.44 20.16
C ASN A 231 0.55 -11.58 19.27
N PHE A 232 0.13 -12.81 18.97
CA PHE A 232 -1.09 -13.06 18.18
C PHE A 232 -2.37 -12.53 18.83
N SER A 233 -2.40 -12.33 20.16
CA SER A 233 -3.63 -11.95 20.88
C SER A 233 -4.16 -10.56 20.55
N VAL A 234 -3.34 -9.68 19.97
CA VAL A 234 -3.75 -8.32 19.56
C VAL A 234 -4.28 -8.28 18.12
N TYR A 235 -4.26 -9.41 17.41
CA TYR A 235 -4.67 -9.52 16.02
C TYR A 235 -5.94 -10.37 15.89
N PRO A 236 -6.69 -10.24 14.77
CA PRO A 236 -7.80 -11.14 14.46
C PRO A 236 -7.36 -12.61 14.41
N GLU A 237 -8.28 -13.52 14.73
CA GLU A 237 -8.01 -14.97 14.85
C GLU A 237 -7.28 -15.57 13.62
N HIS A 238 -7.65 -15.13 12.40
CA HIS A 238 -7.04 -15.67 11.17
C HIS A 238 -5.55 -15.34 11.03
N VAL A 239 -5.03 -14.35 11.75
CA VAL A 239 -3.59 -14.00 11.73
C VAL A 239 -2.76 -15.07 12.44
N ALA A 240 -3.32 -15.76 13.43
CA ALA A 240 -2.69 -16.90 14.08
C ALA A 240 -2.63 -18.14 13.19
N ASN A 241 -3.43 -18.20 12.11
CA ASN A 241 -3.25 -19.21 11.08
C ASN A 241 -2.08 -18.82 10.17
N LEU A 242 -0.91 -19.43 10.43
CA LEU A 242 0.32 -19.17 9.69
C LEU A 242 0.22 -19.46 8.18
N GLN A 243 -0.76 -20.26 7.73
CA GLN A 243 -0.98 -20.53 6.31
C GLN A 243 -1.54 -19.32 5.54
N THR A 244 -2.07 -18.32 6.24
CA THR A 244 -2.51 -17.06 5.62
C THR A 244 -1.36 -16.09 5.38
N TYR A 245 -0.18 -16.34 5.97
CA TYR A 245 0.99 -15.45 5.96
C TYR A 245 0.73 -14.04 6.50
N ALA A 246 -0.45 -13.77 7.11
CA ALA A 246 -0.78 -12.48 7.69
C ALA A 246 0.15 -12.11 8.87
N PHE A 247 0.83 -13.08 9.50
CA PHE A 247 1.85 -12.85 10.52
C PHE A 247 3.02 -11.97 10.03
N LYS A 248 3.21 -11.78 8.71
CA LYS A 248 4.16 -10.79 8.16
C LYS A 248 3.83 -9.34 8.53
N MET A 249 2.78 -9.10 9.33
CA MET A 249 2.66 -7.96 10.23
C MET A 249 3.94 -7.61 11.02
N ILE A 250 4.84 -8.59 11.20
CA ILE A 250 6.24 -8.38 11.63
C ILE A 250 6.91 -7.19 10.92
N ILE A 251 6.67 -6.99 9.62
CA ILE A 251 7.29 -5.90 8.86
C ILE A 251 6.87 -4.53 9.41
N ILE A 252 5.60 -4.40 9.80
CA ILE A 252 5.06 -3.17 10.40
C ILE A 252 5.64 -2.95 11.79
N ASP A 253 5.80 -4.00 12.60
CA ASP A 253 6.44 -3.91 13.92
C ASP A 253 7.92 -3.51 13.80
N ALA A 254 8.65 -4.11 12.85
CA ALA A 254 10.04 -3.77 12.59
C ALA A 254 10.21 -2.31 12.14
N LEU A 255 9.31 -1.81 11.28
CA LEU A 255 9.29 -0.41 10.82
C LEU A 255 9.10 0.61 11.95
N GLN A 256 8.55 0.22 13.11
CA GLN A 256 8.45 1.12 14.26
C GLN A 256 9.82 1.51 14.84
N THR A 257 10.87 0.73 14.54
CA THR A 257 12.19 0.89 15.16
C THR A 257 13.35 0.92 14.17
N LEU A 258 13.13 0.52 12.92
CA LEU A 258 14.15 0.41 11.89
C LEU A 258 13.79 1.25 10.66
N ASN A 259 14.71 2.10 10.22
CA ASN A 259 14.53 2.90 9.00
C ASN A 259 14.85 2.14 7.72
N ALA A 260 15.67 1.08 7.81
CA ALA A 260 15.94 0.18 6.70
C ALA A 260 16.28 -1.22 7.23
N PHE A 261 15.79 -2.26 6.58
CA PHE A 261 16.07 -3.67 6.92
C PHE A 261 15.68 -4.62 5.77
N PHE A 262 16.13 -5.87 5.88
CA PHE A 262 15.61 -6.97 5.07
C PHE A 262 14.60 -7.78 5.87
N TYR A 263 13.38 -7.96 5.35
CA TYR A 263 12.50 -9.04 5.82
C TYR A 263 12.74 -10.29 4.97
N THR A 264 12.92 -11.45 5.60
CA THR A 264 13.12 -12.71 4.89
C THR A 264 12.40 -13.88 5.53
N ASP A 265 11.83 -14.76 4.70
CA ASP A 265 11.40 -16.09 5.13
C ASP A 265 12.64 -16.96 5.44
N THR A 266 12.50 -17.94 6.34
CA THR A 266 13.60 -18.83 6.75
C THR A 266 14.09 -19.76 5.62
N SER A 267 13.35 -19.85 4.52
CA SER A 267 13.74 -20.64 3.34
C SER A 267 14.72 -19.93 2.39
N VAL A 268 15.10 -18.69 2.71
CA VAL A 268 15.92 -17.83 1.87
C VAL A 268 17.41 -18.05 2.10
N ALA A 269 18.22 -17.94 1.05
CA ALA A 269 19.68 -17.89 1.13
C ALA A 269 20.22 -16.68 0.38
N PHE A 270 21.02 -15.87 1.08
CA PHE A 270 21.83 -14.85 0.45
C PHE A 270 23.05 -15.48 -0.23
N LYS A 271 23.56 -14.83 -1.28
CA LYS A 271 24.72 -15.27 -2.07
C LYS A 271 25.87 -14.26 -2.11
N SER A 272 25.56 -12.98 -1.92
CA SER A 272 26.53 -11.89 -1.87
C SER A 272 26.01 -10.77 -0.97
N GLN A 273 26.88 -9.81 -0.65
CA GLN A 273 26.53 -8.62 0.10
C GLN A 273 25.94 -7.50 -0.79
N ALA A 274 24.88 -7.76 -1.57
CA ALA A 274 24.36 -6.75 -2.52
C ALA A 274 23.51 -5.62 -1.88
N HIS A 275 23.47 -5.54 -0.56
CA HIS A 275 22.72 -4.54 0.17
C HIS A 275 23.08 -3.09 -0.19
N GLU A 276 24.36 -2.80 -0.43
CA GLU A 276 24.81 -1.48 -0.88
C GLU A 276 24.26 -1.15 -2.27
N ASP A 277 24.41 -2.07 -3.24
CA ASP A 277 23.91 -1.89 -4.60
C ASP A 277 22.37 -1.70 -4.62
N LEU A 278 21.65 -2.45 -3.77
CA LEU A 278 20.19 -2.34 -3.68
C LEU A 278 19.76 -0.99 -3.10
N LEU A 279 20.47 -0.48 -2.09
CA LEU A 279 20.20 0.84 -1.54
C LEU A 279 20.60 1.97 -2.48
N GLU A 280 21.70 1.81 -3.21
CA GLU A 280 22.09 2.74 -4.27
C GLU A 280 21.01 2.79 -5.36
N ALA A 281 20.46 1.64 -5.75
CA ALA A 281 19.34 1.57 -6.68
C ALA A 281 18.08 2.27 -6.14
N VAL A 282 17.80 2.19 -4.83
CA VAL A 282 16.71 2.95 -4.20
C VAL A 282 16.98 4.45 -4.25
N LYS A 283 18.18 4.88 -3.83
CA LYS A 283 18.61 6.28 -3.81
C LYS A 283 18.50 6.96 -5.18
N PHE A 284 18.86 6.26 -6.24
CA PHE A 284 18.78 6.77 -7.61
C PHE A 284 17.44 6.50 -8.31
N GLY A 285 16.44 5.97 -7.60
CA GLY A 285 15.11 5.72 -8.13
C GLY A 285 15.02 4.57 -9.15
N ALA A 286 16.05 3.72 -9.23
CA ALA A 286 16.04 2.51 -10.05
C ALA A 286 15.29 1.34 -9.38
N LEU A 287 15.11 1.41 -8.06
CA LEU A 287 14.35 0.46 -7.25
C LEU A 287 13.44 1.23 -6.29
N GLN A 288 12.24 0.71 -6.03
CA GLN A 288 11.37 1.29 -5.00
C GLN A 288 11.91 0.98 -3.60
N SER A 289 11.65 1.87 -2.64
CA SER A 289 12.07 1.75 -1.23
C SER A 289 11.45 0.55 -0.50
N PHE A 290 10.40 -0.06 -1.06
CA PHE A 290 9.95 -1.40 -0.73
C PHE A 290 10.09 -2.29 -1.98
N ALA A 291 10.89 -3.36 -1.88
CA ALA A 291 11.23 -4.21 -3.02
C ALA A 291 11.22 -5.70 -2.67
N THR A 292 10.51 -6.53 -3.45
CA THR A 292 10.40 -8.00 -3.27
C THR A 292 11.20 -8.80 -4.29
N PHE A 293 11.72 -9.96 -3.90
CA PHE A 293 12.54 -10.84 -4.75
C PHE A 293 12.27 -12.34 -4.49
N PRO A 294 12.64 -13.28 -5.40
CA PRO A 294 12.81 -13.20 -6.87
C PRO A 294 11.52 -13.57 -7.64
N TYR A 295 11.55 -13.62 -8.98
CA TYR A 295 10.41 -14.05 -9.83
C TYR A 295 10.16 -15.56 -9.82
N THR A 296 8.91 -15.96 -10.03
CA THR A 296 8.46 -17.34 -10.33
C THR A 296 8.21 -17.54 -11.82
N PHE A 297 7.73 -18.72 -12.21
CA PHE A 297 7.44 -19.11 -13.60
C PHE A 297 5.97 -18.93 -14.02
N HIS A 298 5.11 -18.45 -13.11
CA HIS A 298 3.69 -18.21 -13.34
C HIS A 298 3.34 -16.74 -13.07
N SER A 299 2.21 -16.30 -13.62
CA SER A 299 1.74 -14.93 -13.45
C SER A 299 1.05 -14.71 -12.11
N VAL A 300 0.93 -13.44 -11.72
CA VAL A 300 0.22 -13.01 -10.51
C VAL A 300 -1.23 -13.50 -10.51
N GLY A 301 -1.93 -13.34 -11.63
CA GLY A 301 -3.31 -13.78 -11.79
C GLY A 301 -3.50 -15.30 -11.82
N ALA A 302 -2.43 -16.08 -11.97
CA ALA A 302 -2.53 -17.55 -11.95
C ALA A 302 -2.80 -18.10 -10.53
N THR A 303 -2.44 -17.35 -9.51
CA THR A 303 -2.36 -17.74 -8.10
C THR A 303 -3.02 -16.73 -7.15
N THR A 304 -3.75 -15.76 -7.69
CA THR A 304 -4.51 -14.77 -6.90
C THR A 304 -5.99 -15.11 -6.92
N HIS A 305 -6.58 -15.31 -5.75
CA HIS A 305 -8.00 -15.62 -5.65
C HIS A 305 -8.87 -14.41 -6.06
N PRO A 306 -9.95 -14.60 -6.84
CA PRO A 306 -10.84 -13.52 -7.28
C PRO A 306 -11.29 -12.55 -6.18
N GLY A 307 -11.58 -13.07 -4.99
CA GLY A 307 -12.02 -12.26 -3.84
C GLY A 307 -11.02 -11.20 -3.36
N MET A 308 -9.71 -11.37 -3.60
CA MET A 308 -8.73 -10.32 -3.25
C MET A 308 -8.86 -9.10 -4.17
N TYR A 309 -9.21 -9.30 -5.45
CA TYR A 309 -9.43 -8.19 -6.39
C TYR A 309 -10.65 -7.34 -6.05
N GLU A 310 -11.60 -7.87 -5.28
CA GLU A 310 -12.71 -7.06 -4.76
C GLU A 310 -12.20 -5.94 -3.85
N TYR A 311 -11.13 -6.18 -3.09
CA TYR A 311 -10.50 -5.19 -2.22
C TYR A 311 -9.36 -4.43 -2.90
N LEU A 312 -8.61 -5.08 -3.79
CA LEU A 312 -7.43 -4.55 -4.48
C LEU A 312 -7.63 -4.64 -6.00
N PRO A 313 -8.48 -3.76 -6.59
CA PRO A 313 -8.80 -3.84 -8.01
C PRO A 313 -7.61 -3.43 -8.87
N VAL A 314 -6.99 -4.42 -9.52
CA VAL A 314 -5.94 -4.23 -10.52
C VAL A 314 -6.44 -4.74 -11.87
N ALA A 315 -6.08 -4.07 -12.95
CA ALA A 315 -6.46 -4.47 -14.31
C ALA A 315 -6.01 -5.92 -14.57
N MET A 316 -6.94 -6.78 -14.99
CA MET A 316 -6.66 -8.21 -15.17
C MET A 316 -5.52 -8.47 -16.16
N GLU A 317 -5.36 -7.62 -17.17
CA GLU A 317 -4.26 -7.71 -18.14
C GLU A 317 -2.89 -7.52 -17.48
N ALA A 318 -2.77 -6.62 -16.49
CA ALA A 318 -1.54 -6.41 -15.74
C ALA A 318 -1.14 -7.67 -14.93
N THR A 319 -2.12 -8.43 -14.45
CA THR A 319 -1.88 -9.64 -13.65
C THR A 319 -1.31 -10.82 -14.46
N ARG A 320 -1.16 -10.67 -15.78
CA ARG A 320 -0.43 -11.60 -16.65
C ARG A 320 1.09 -11.52 -16.48
N MET A 321 1.58 -10.47 -15.82
CA MET A 321 2.99 -10.36 -15.44
C MET A 321 3.38 -11.45 -14.45
N MET A 322 4.64 -11.87 -14.53
CA MET A 322 5.25 -12.90 -13.70
C MET A 322 5.28 -12.48 -12.24
N GLU A 323 4.83 -13.38 -11.39
CA GLU A 323 4.76 -13.14 -9.96
C GLU A 323 6.15 -13.14 -9.33
N ARG A 324 6.34 -12.29 -8.32
CA ARG A 324 7.50 -12.29 -7.43
C ARG A 324 7.16 -13.10 -6.17
N VAL A 325 8.03 -14.04 -5.81
CA VAL A 325 7.83 -14.98 -4.69
C VAL A 325 7.84 -14.26 -3.33
N SER A 326 8.31 -13.00 -3.27
CA SER A 326 8.15 -12.12 -2.10
C SER A 326 8.61 -12.74 -0.77
N THR A 327 9.67 -13.55 -0.85
CA THR A 327 10.26 -14.29 0.28
C THR A 327 11.42 -13.54 0.90
N ALA A 328 12.04 -12.62 0.15
CA ALA A 328 12.98 -11.63 0.64
C ALA A 328 12.51 -10.24 0.20
N MET A 329 12.52 -9.29 1.12
CA MET A 329 12.08 -7.92 0.89
C MET A 329 13.12 -6.95 1.43
N LEU A 330 13.53 -5.99 0.61
CA LEU A 330 14.17 -4.77 1.11
C LEU A 330 13.06 -3.82 1.55
N VAL A 331 13.20 -3.28 2.76
CA VAL A 331 12.26 -2.34 3.35
C VAL A 331 13.04 -1.12 3.80
N VAL A 332 12.75 0.04 3.21
CA VAL A 332 13.28 1.35 3.59
C VAL A 332 12.10 2.26 3.93
N ASP A 333 12.07 2.78 5.15
CA ASP A 333 10.99 3.63 5.63
C ASP A 333 10.90 4.91 4.80
N SER A 334 9.76 5.12 4.18
CA SER A 334 9.52 6.22 3.25
C SER A 334 8.01 6.40 3.08
N PRO A 335 7.54 7.53 2.54
CA PRO A 335 6.14 7.70 2.18
C PRO A 335 5.59 6.54 1.34
N TYR A 336 6.37 6.06 0.36
CA TYR A 336 6.00 4.91 -0.47
C TYR A 336 5.81 3.64 0.38
N THR A 337 6.81 3.26 1.17
CA THR A 337 6.77 2.06 2.02
C THR A 337 5.61 2.12 3.03
N ARG A 338 5.39 3.26 3.68
CA ARG A 338 4.26 3.43 4.61
C ARG A 338 2.91 3.33 3.93
N ASN A 339 2.77 3.83 2.69
CA ASN A 339 1.56 3.61 1.90
C ASN A 339 1.36 2.12 1.57
N VAL A 340 2.39 1.38 1.18
CA VAL A 340 2.32 -0.08 0.99
C VAL A 340 1.88 -0.78 2.28
N MET A 341 2.46 -0.38 3.42
CA MET A 341 2.15 -0.96 4.73
C MET A 341 0.74 -0.65 5.22
N LYS A 342 0.19 0.53 4.94
CA LYS A 342 -1.21 0.85 5.20
C LYS A 342 -2.14 -0.15 4.53
N TRP A 343 -1.93 -0.42 3.24
CA TRP A 343 -2.76 -1.39 2.51
C TRP A 343 -2.50 -2.83 2.96
N TRP A 344 -1.26 -3.16 3.33
CA TRP A 344 -0.94 -4.46 3.90
C TRP A 344 -1.68 -4.67 5.21
N TYR A 345 -1.62 -3.70 6.13
CA TYR A 345 -2.35 -3.72 7.39
C TYR A 345 -3.85 -3.97 7.15
N LEU A 346 -4.47 -3.18 6.28
CA LEU A 346 -5.90 -3.30 5.99
C LEU A 346 -6.27 -4.67 5.41
N CYS A 347 -5.48 -5.21 4.47
CA CYS A 347 -5.76 -6.51 3.88
C CYS A 347 -5.46 -7.66 4.84
N ALA A 348 -4.31 -7.65 5.51
CA ALA A 348 -3.88 -8.67 6.47
C ALA A 348 -4.85 -8.78 7.67
N MET A 349 -5.43 -7.66 8.12
CA MET A 349 -6.45 -7.65 9.18
C MET A 349 -7.86 -8.04 8.71
N THR A 350 -8.06 -8.23 7.40
CA THR A 350 -9.36 -8.55 6.81
C THR A 350 -9.30 -9.93 6.15
N SER A 351 -9.84 -10.97 6.80
CA SER A 351 -9.78 -12.34 6.28
C SER A 351 -10.31 -12.44 4.84
N ALA A 352 -11.39 -11.74 4.50
CA ALA A 352 -11.97 -11.76 3.15
C ALA A 352 -11.05 -11.14 2.08
N CYS A 353 -10.03 -10.35 2.46
CA CYS A 353 -9.01 -9.83 1.55
C CYS A 353 -7.81 -10.78 1.46
N ILE A 354 -7.16 -11.09 2.60
CA ILE A 354 -5.91 -11.87 2.61
C ILE A 354 -6.13 -13.36 2.35
N SER A 355 -7.27 -13.90 2.77
CA SER A 355 -7.63 -15.32 2.63
C SER A 355 -9.12 -15.43 2.28
N PRO A 356 -9.54 -15.00 1.08
CA PRO A 356 -10.95 -15.06 0.68
C PRO A 356 -11.50 -16.48 0.79
N GLU A 357 -12.82 -16.61 0.99
CA GLU A 357 -13.48 -17.91 1.10
C GLU A 357 -13.18 -18.80 -0.12
N GLY A 358 -12.82 -20.06 0.13
CA GLY A 358 -12.40 -21.00 -0.92
C GLY A 358 -10.90 -20.99 -1.23
N SER A 359 -10.10 -20.16 -0.57
CA SER A 359 -8.64 -20.13 -0.75
C SER A 359 -7.97 -21.45 -0.34
N THR A 360 -6.99 -21.87 -1.15
CA THR A 360 -6.13 -23.02 -0.86
C THR A 360 -4.69 -22.71 -1.25
N VAL A 361 -3.73 -23.10 -0.40
CA VAL A 361 -2.29 -22.91 -0.64
C VAL A 361 -1.72 -23.90 -1.67
N ASP A 362 -2.40 -25.04 -1.88
CA ASP A 362 -1.94 -26.08 -2.79
C ASP A 362 -2.23 -25.68 -4.25
N CYS A 363 -1.22 -25.10 -4.88
CA CYS A 363 -1.29 -24.73 -6.29
C CYS A 363 -0.92 -25.91 -7.20
N PRO A 364 -1.81 -26.36 -8.10
CA PRO A 364 -1.56 -27.51 -8.96
C PRO A 364 -0.48 -27.20 -10.00
N ILE A 365 0.77 -27.58 -9.71
CA ILE A 365 1.96 -27.30 -10.53
C ILE A 365 1.79 -27.73 -11.99
N HIS A 366 1.11 -28.85 -12.23
CA HIS A 366 0.85 -29.33 -13.59
C HIS A 366 0.00 -28.36 -14.41
N ARG A 367 -0.99 -27.69 -13.79
CA ARG A 367 -1.81 -26.66 -14.44
C ARG A 367 -0.99 -25.39 -14.68
N LEU A 368 -0.23 -24.96 -13.66
CA LEU A 368 0.64 -23.78 -13.77
C LEU A 368 1.70 -23.94 -14.86
N ARG A 369 2.27 -25.13 -15.06
CA ARG A 369 3.22 -25.36 -16.16
C ARG A 369 2.56 -25.36 -17.54
N LYS A 370 1.34 -25.89 -17.63
CA LYS A 370 0.59 -25.97 -18.90
C LYS A 370 0.03 -24.62 -19.33
N ALA A 371 -0.41 -23.80 -18.37
CA ALA A 371 -1.01 -22.50 -18.60
C ALA A 371 -0.59 -21.51 -17.49
N PRO A 372 0.64 -20.98 -17.54
CA PRO A 372 1.23 -20.17 -16.46
C PRO A 372 0.54 -18.83 -16.22
N ARG A 373 -0.32 -18.40 -17.15
CA ARG A 373 -1.10 -17.15 -17.06
C ARG A 373 -2.59 -17.37 -16.76
N LYS A 374 -3.01 -18.62 -16.56
CA LYS A 374 -4.41 -18.97 -16.27
C LYS A 374 -4.56 -19.24 -14.79
N TYR A 375 -5.62 -18.70 -14.19
CA TYR A 375 -5.99 -19.00 -12.80
C TYR A 375 -6.03 -20.51 -12.56
N ALA A 376 -5.33 -20.95 -11.51
CA ALA A 376 -5.07 -22.36 -11.21
C ALA A 376 -5.87 -22.88 -10.02
N ASP A 377 -6.94 -22.18 -9.60
CA ASP A 377 -7.79 -22.54 -8.47
C ASP A 377 -7.03 -22.66 -7.14
N CYS A 378 -6.08 -21.73 -6.91
CA CYS A 378 -5.33 -21.64 -5.66
C CYS A 378 -5.08 -20.17 -5.26
N HIS A 379 -4.51 -19.95 -4.08
CA HIS A 379 -4.18 -18.63 -3.57
C HIS A 379 -2.81 -18.60 -2.90
N ARG A 380 -1.99 -17.58 -3.23
CA ARG A 380 -0.67 -17.32 -2.62
C ARG A 380 -0.66 -16.21 -1.57
N TYR A 381 -1.82 -15.80 -1.06
CA TYR A 381 -1.97 -14.93 0.12
C TYR A 381 -1.13 -13.65 0.07
N ASP A 382 -0.10 -13.53 0.93
CA ASP A 382 0.78 -12.37 1.00
C ASP A 382 1.49 -12.10 -0.33
N GLN A 383 1.98 -13.15 -1.02
CA GLN A 383 2.63 -12.98 -2.33
C GLN A 383 1.67 -12.37 -3.35
N ALA A 384 0.39 -12.76 -3.33
CA ALA A 384 -0.61 -12.14 -4.18
C ALA A 384 -0.77 -10.65 -3.84
N PHE A 385 -0.90 -10.31 -2.55
CA PHE A 385 -0.98 -8.92 -2.10
C PHE A 385 0.20 -8.07 -2.59
N TRP A 386 1.44 -8.48 -2.32
CA TRP A 386 2.62 -7.68 -2.66
C TRP A 386 2.68 -7.41 -4.16
N ASN A 387 2.40 -8.44 -4.97
CA ASN A 387 2.42 -8.30 -6.42
C ASN A 387 1.30 -7.39 -6.93
N LEU A 388 0.09 -7.44 -6.38
CA LEU A 388 -0.98 -6.52 -6.77
C LEU A 388 -0.60 -5.06 -6.48
N ILE A 389 0.02 -4.78 -5.33
CA ILE A 389 0.50 -3.43 -5.01
C ILE A 389 1.58 -2.96 -5.99
N TYR A 390 2.55 -3.82 -6.34
CA TYR A 390 3.56 -3.45 -7.34
C TYR A 390 2.99 -3.19 -8.72
N LEU A 391 2.01 -3.99 -9.15
CA LEU A 391 1.36 -3.80 -10.43
C LEU A 391 0.59 -2.47 -10.44
N ASP A 392 -0.13 -2.17 -9.36
CA ASP A 392 -0.82 -0.89 -9.22
C ASP A 392 0.14 0.31 -9.29
N ASP A 393 1.27 0.29 -8.57
CA ASP A 393 2.28 1.35 -8.64
C ASP A 393 2.88 1.49 -10.05
N LEU A 394 3.37 0.37 -10.62
CA LEU A 394 4.01 0.36 -11.94
C LEU A 394 3.10 0.93 -13.02
N PHE A 395 1.83 0.53 -13.03
CA PHE A 395 0.89 0.94 -14.05
C PHE A 395 0.21 2.27 -13.72
N GLY A 396 0.03 2.61 -12.45
CA GLY A 396 -0.53 3.89 -11.97
C GLY A 396 0.35 5.08 -12.35
N GLN A 397 1.67 4.97 -12.23
CA GLN A 397 2.60 6.01 -12.67
C GLN A 397 2.49 6.32 -14.18
N SER A 398 2.10 5.32 -14.98
CA SER A 398 1.91 5.46 -16.42
C SER A 398 0.53 6.03 -16.81
N GLN A 399 -0.39 6.22 -15.86
CA GLN A 399 -1.79 6.59 -16.13
C GLN A 399 -1.93 7.91 -16.88
N HIS A 400 -1.14 8.93 -16.51
CA HIS A 400 -1.15 10.22 -17.20
C HIS A 400 -0.70 10.06 -18.65
N ALA A 401 0.33 9.25 -18.90
CA ALA A 401 0.79 8.93 -20.25
C ALA A 401 -0.26 8.14 -21.04
N VAL A 402 -0.97 7.19 -20.41
CA VAL A 402 -2.05 6.41 -21.06
C VAL A 402 -3.21 7.33 -21.44
N THR A 403 -3.65 8.17 -20.50
CA THR A 403 -4.80 9.07 -20.67
C THR A 403 -4.51 10.13 -21.74
N MET A 404 -3.26 10.59 -21.83
CA MET A 404 -2.80 11.50 -22.88
C MET A 404 -2.47 10.80 -24.21
N GLY A 405 -2.58 9.47 -24.29
CA GLY A 405 -2.30 8.70 -25.52
C GLY A 405 -0.83 8.56 -25.88
N PHE A 406 0.09 8.84 -24.95
CA PHE A 406 1.53 8.63 -25.12
C PHE A 406 1.98 7.18 -24.92
N THR A 407 1.14 6.35 -24.29
CA THR A 407 1.41 4.92 -24.11
C THR A 407 0.13 4.10 -24.25
N THR A 408 0.29 2.82 -24.54
CA THR A 408 -0.79 1.90 -24.93
C THR A 408 -1.73 1.62 -23.74
N PRO A 409 -3.07 1.76 -23.89
CA PRO A 409 -4.03 1.43 -22.83
C PRO A 409 -3.95 -0.04 -22.37
N TYR A 410 -4.27 -0.32 -21.09
CA TYR A 410 -4.10 -1.66 -20.50
C TYR A 410 -4.77 -2.80 -21.28
N LYS A 411 -5.94 -2.53 -21.89
CA LYS A 411 -6.66 -3.47 -22.76
C LYS A 411 -5.84 -4.00 -23.96
N GLN A 412 -4.77 -3.30 -24.33
CA GLN A 412 -3.89 -3.65 -25.45
C GLN A 412 -2.58 -4.30 -24.99
N LEU A 413 -2.41 -4.62 -23.69
CA LEU A 413 -1.29 -5.42 -23.19
C LEU A 413 -1.40 -6.86 -23.74
N THR A 414 -0.73 -7.10 -24.86
CA THR A 414 -0.56 -8.43 -25.43
C THR A 414 0.49 -9.22 -24.63
N ASP A 415 0.51 -10.53 -24.81
CA ASP A 415 1.52 -11.38 -24.19
C ASP A 415 2.95 -10.98 -24.59
N ASP A 416 3.13 -10.49 -25.82
CA ASP A 416 4.42 -10.00 -26.34
C ASP A 416 4.87 -8.72 -25.64
N ILE A 417 3.96 -7.77 -25.40
CA ILE A 417 4.28 -6.52 -24.67
C ILE A 417 4.63 -6.82 -23.22
N VAL A 418 3.88 -7.72 -22.57
CA VAL A 418 4.18 -8.18 -21.21
C VAL A 418 5.58 -8.81 -21.15
N ASN A 419 5.89 -9.69 -22.10
CA ASN A 419 7.21 -10.32 -22.19
C ASN A 419 8.33 -9.29 -22.42
N GLU A 420 8.09 -8.26 -23.24
CA GLU A 420 9.06 -7.20 -23.52
C GLU A 420 9.32 -6.33 -22.28
N VAL A 421 8.27 -5.94 -21.55
CA VAL A 421 8.39 -5.19 -20.30
C VAL A 421 9.15 -6.01 -19.25
N GLU A 422 8.82 -7.30 -19.11
CA GLU A 422 9.54 -8.22 -18.24
C GLU A 422 11.00 -8.42 -18.63
N LEU A 423 11.29 -8.47 -19.93
CA LEU A 423 12.66 -8.54 -20.45
C LEU A 423 13.45 -7.28 -20.08
N ARG A 424 12.88 -6.08 -20.29
CA ARG A 424 13.55 -4.81 -19.99
C ARG A 424 13.78 -4.62 -18.48
N LEU A 425 12.74 -4.81 -17.67
CA LEU A 425 12.85 -4.79 -16.20
C LEU A 425 13.83 -5.86 -15.71
N GLY A 426 13.76 -7.04 -16.32
CA GLY A 426 14.60 -8.17 -16.04
C GLY A 426 16.06 -7.95 -16.42
N GLU A 427 16.39 -7.24 -17.50
CA GLU A 427 17.77 -6.97 -17.91
C GLU A 427 18.46 -5.94 -17.01
N HIS A 428 17.75 -4.87 -16.62
CA HIS A 428 18.32 -3.83 -15.75
C HIS A 428 18.56 -4.36 -14.33
N LEU A 429 17.68 -5.23 -13.83
CA LEU A 429 17.75 -5.68 -12.45
C LEU A 429 18.27 -7.11 -12.26
N LYS A 430 18.41 -7.92 -13.34
CA LYS A 430 18.99 -9.28 -13.28
C LYS A 430 20.35 -9.36 -12.59
N PRO A 431 21.30 -8.44 -12.89
CA PRO A 431 22.64 -8.51 -12.29
C PRO A 431 22.58 -8.36 -10.78
N LEU A 432 21.67 -7.51 -10.28
CA LEU A 432 21.42 -7.29 -8.86
C LEU A 432 20.67 -8.46 -8.21
N PHE A 433 19.81 -9.18 -8.94
CA PHE A 433 18.92 -10.16 -8.31
C PHE A 433 19.37 -11.62 -8.42
N LYS A 434 20.02 -12.04 -9.50
CA LYS A 434 20.52 -13.44 -9.65
C LYS A 434 21.64 -13.79 -8.67
N THR A 435 22.39 -12.77 -8.29
CA THR A 435 23.58 -12.84 -7.42
C THR A 435 23.24 -12.70 -5.95
N THR A 436 22.04 -12.25 -5.58
CA THR A 436 21.75 -11.85 -4.20
C THR A 436 20.98 -12.90 -3.42
N VAL A 437 19.91 -13.50 -3.98
CA VAL A 437 18.99 -14.36 -3.21
C VAL A 437 18.57 -15.62 -3.97
N THR A 438 18.45 -16.75 -3.25
CA THR A 438 17.83 -18.00 -3.76
C THR A 438 16.98 -18.69 -2.69
N LEU A 439 16.00 -19.50 -3.13
CA LEU A 439 15.22 -20.37 -2.25
C LEU A 439 15.91 -21.71 -2.03
N HIS A 440 15.86 -22.23 -0.81
CA HIS A 440 16.17 -23.61 -0.54
C HIS A 440 15.13 -24.52 -1.23
N LYS A 441 15.59 -25.46 -2.06
CA LYS A 441 14.75 -26.62 -2.38
C LYS A 441 14.60 -27.38 -1.07
N GLY A 442 13.38 -27.54 -0.58
CA GLY A 442 13.06 -28.38 0.58
C GLY A 442 13.71 -29.75 0.38
N ALA A 443 14.88 -29.93 0.96
CA ALA A 443 15.58 -31.17 0.88
C ALA A 443 14.85 -32.11 1.83
N LYS A 444 14.60 -33.34 1.37
CA LYS A 444 14.55 -34.48 2.28
C LYS A 444 15.94 -34.54 2.95
N MET A 445 16.16 -33.76 3.99
CA MET A 445 17.48 -33.59 4.61
C MET A 445 17.74 -34.79 5.52
N LYS A 446 18.46 -35.76 4.97
CA LYS A 446 19.15 -36.83 5.70
C LYS A 446 20.67 -36.57 5.81
N GLU A 447 21.10 -35.31 5.71
CA GLU A 447 22.48 -34.94 6.03
C GLU A 447 22.53 -34.52 7.50
N ARG A 448 23.45 -35.12 8.26
CA ARG A 448 23.73 -34.75 9.64
C ARG A 448 24.28 -33.33 9.65
N TYR A 449 23.49 -32.37 10.11
CA TYR A 449 23.96 -31.04 10.47
C TYR A 449 24.65 -31.14 11.84
N SER A 450 25.99 -31.03 11.87
CA SER A 450 26.77 -31.14 13.11
C SER A 450 27.12 -29.80 13.75
N ASP A 451 26.89 -28.67 13.08
CA ASP A 451 27.46 -27.40 13.53
C ASP A 451 26.32 -26.40 13.83
N LYS A 452 26.10 -26.13 15.11
CA LYS A 452 25.21 -25.06 15.59
C LYS A 452 25.67 -23.72 15.01
N PRO A 453 24.76 -22.76 14.71
CA PRO A 453 25.14 -21.43 14.29
C PRO A 453 26.17 -20.84 15.26
N GLY A 454 27.34 -20.46 14.74
CA GLY A 454 28.52 -20.14 15.55
C GLY A 454 28.31 -18.95 16.50
N ASN A 455 28.98 -19.01 17.66
CA ASN A 455 29.12 -17.88 18.58
C ASN A 455 30.03 -16.80 17.96
N CYS A 456 29.77 -15.51 18.23
CA CYS A 456 30.64 -14.44 17.73
C CYS A 456 32.08 -14.68 18.25
N SER A 457 33.03 -14.89 17.33
CA SER A 457 34.47 -14.95 17.64
C SER A 457 35.14 -13.61 17.33
#